data_AF-A0A7V1KZY4-F1
#
_entry.id   AF-A0A7V1KZY4-F1
#
_cell.length_a   1.000
_cell.length_b   1.000
_cell.length_c   1.000
_cell.angle_alpha   90.00
_cell.angle_beta   90.00
_cell.angle_gamma   90.00
#
_symmetry.space_group_name_H-M   'P 1'
#
loop_
_entity.id
_entity.type
_entity.pdbx_description
1 polymer ?
#
loop_
_entity_poly.entity_id
_entity_poly.type
_entity_poly.pdbx_seq_one_letter_code
_entity_poly.pdbx_strand_id
1 'polypeptide(L)' 'GLKKRYKAVIKTLRLLSENPKHPSLQTHPYYSIVGPNGEKVFEAYAEQRTPAAYRVFFYYGPHKGEITIFAITPHP' A
#
# COMPACT_ATOMS: atom_id res chain seq x y z
N GLY A 1 1.75 16.66 -9.90
CA GLY A 1 0.46 16.69 -10.61
C GLY A 1 -0.20 15.32 -10.60
N LEU A 2 -1.52 15.25 -10.82
CA LEU A 2 -2.33 14.02 -10.71
C LEU A 2 -1.81 12.86 -11.56
N LYS A 3 -1.35 13.12 -12.79
CA LYS A 3 -0.75 12.10 -13.68
C LYS A 3 0.47 11.39 -13.07
N LYS A 4 1.30 12.11 -12.31
CA LYS A 4 2.47 11.53 -11.61
C LYS A 4 2.02 10.60 -10.49
N ARG A 5 1.07 11.06 -9.66
CA ARG A 5 0.49 10.29 -8.55
C ARG A 5 -0.16 9.00 -9.04
N TYR A 6 -0.95 9.08 -10.12
CA TYR A 6 -1.55 7.92 -10.76
C TYR A 6 -0.50 6.87 -11.17
N LYS A 7 0.55 7.29 -11.88
CA LYS A 7 1.65 6.39 -12.28
C LYS A 7 2.36 5.78 -11.07
N ALA A 8 2.55 6.55 -10.01
CA ALA A 8 3.18 6.09 -8.78
C ALA A 8 2.34 5.00 -8.10
N VAL A 9 1.03 5.22 -7.95
CA VAL A 9 0.10 4.20 -7.42
C VAL A 9 0.13 2.94 -8.27
N ILE A 10 0.01 3.04 -9.60
CA ILE A 10 0.07 1.87 -10.50
C ILE A 10 1.37 1.08 -10.32
N LYS A 11 2.51 1.78 -10.19
CA LYS A 11 3.81 1.13 -9.93
C LYS A 11 3.79 0.39 -8.58
N THR A 12 3.25 0.99 -7.53
CA THR A 12 3.12 0.36 -6.21
C THR A 12 2.25 -0.89 -6.26
N LEU A 13 1.11 -0.84 -6.95
CA LEU A 13 0.21 -1.98 -7.12
C LEU A 13 0.90 -3.14 -7.85
N ARG A 14 1.61 -2.83 -8.95
CA ARG A 14 2.38 -3.82 -9.68
C ARG A 14 3.44 -4.48 -8.80
N LEU A 15 4.22 -3.68 -8.08
CA LEU A 15 5.24 -4.20 -7.16
C LEU A 15 4.62 -5.05 -6.04
N LEU A 16 3.47 -4.67 -5.48
CA LEU A 16 2.78 -5.49 -4.48
C LEU A 16 2.37 -6.85 -5.04
N SER A 17 1.91 -6.91 -6.29
CA SER A 17 1.53 -8.17 -6.95
C SER A 17 2.72 -9.08 -7.30
N GLU A 18 3.89 -8.50 -7.61
CA GLU A 18 5.07 -9.25 -8.04
C GLU A 18 6.01 -9.60 -6.87
N ASN A 19 6.26 -8.64 -5.98
CA ASN A 19 7.14 -8.76 -4.83
C ASN A 19 6.72 -7.77 -3.72
N PRO A 20 5.83 -8.17 -2.79
CA PRO A 20 5.34 -7.29 -1.74
C PRO A 20 6.41 -6.88 -0.70
N LYS A 21 7.61 -7.48 -0.76
CA LYS A 21 8.78 -7.11 0.05
C LYS A 21 9.77 -6.23 -0.72
N HIS A 22 9.41 -5.73 -1.89
CA HIS A 22 10.31 -4.90 -2.69
C HIS A 22 10.71 -3.62 -1.92
N PRO A 23 12.01 -3.29 -1.79
CA PRO A 23 12.47 -2.19 -0.93
C PRO A 23 11.88 -0.82 -1.25
N SER A 24 11.53 -0.58 -2.52
CA SER A 24 10.94 0.71 -2.91
C SER A 24 9.51 0.94 -2.41
N LEU A 25 8.80 -0.12 -1.99
CA LEU A 25 7.46 -0.01 -1.44
C LEU A 25 7.44 0.65 -0.06
N GLN A 26 8.56 0.55 0.68
CA GLN A 26 8.70 1.04 2.07
C GLN A 26 7.47 0.67 2.91
N THR A 27 7.18 -0.63 3.01
CA THR A 27 6.02 -1.11 3.74
C THR A 27 6.24 -1.02 5.24
N HIS A 28 5.24 -0.49 5.96
CA HIS A 28 5.28 -0.41 7.42
C HIS A 28 3.99 -0.97 8.02
N PRO A 29 4.08 -1.69 9.15
CA PRO A 29 2.91 -2.03 9.95
C PRO A 29 2.09 -0.79 10.32
N TYR A 30 0.77 -0.87 10.15
CA TYR A 30 -0.16 0.15 10.60
C TYR A 30 -0.97 -0.41 11.77
N TYR A 31 -0.70 0.08 12.97
CA TYR A 31 -1.21 -0.53 14.21
C TYR A 31 -2.61 -0.06 14.63
N SER A 32 -3.10 1.04 14.06
CA SER A 32 -4.39 1.61 14.47
C SER A 32 -5.60 0.89 13.87
N ILE A 33 -5.40 0.00 12.90
CA ILE A 33 -6.45 -0.74 12.20
C ILE A 33 -6.01 -2.20 12.05
N VAL A 34 -6.96 -3.12 12.16
CA VAL A 34 -6.79 -4.55 11.87
C VAL A 34 -7.70 -4.95 10.72
N GLY A 35 -7.32 -6.00 10.00
CA GLY A 35 -8.17 -6.59 8.97
C GLY A 35 -9.44 -7.23 9.56
N PRO A 36 -10.40 -7.62 8.70
CA PRO A 36 -11.69 -8.16 9.13
C PRO A 36 -11.60 -9.39 10.06
N ASN A 37 -10.51 -10.16 9.97
CA ASN A 37 -10.27 -11.34 10.79
C ASN A 37 -9.05 -11.16 11.73
N GLY A 38 -8.66 -9.92 12.01
CA GLY A 38 -7.50 -9.60 12.85
C GLY A 38 -6.18 -9.59 12.08
N GLU A 39 -6.20 -9.53 10.75
CA GLU A 39 -4.98 -9.46 9.95
C GLU A 39 -4.19 -8.19 10.26
N LYS A 40 -2.86 -8.33 10.25
CA LYS A 40 -1.97 -7.18 10.37
C LYS A 40 -2.09 -6.31 9.11
N VAL A 41 -2.40 -5.03 9.30
CA VAL A 41 -2.47 -4.04 8.23
C VAL A 41 -1.09 -3.43 7.99
N PHE A 42 -0.82 -3.10 6.73
CA PHE A 42 0.38 -2.45 6.27
C PHE A 42 0.02 -1.22 5.43
N GLU A 43 0.89 -0.24 5.45
CA GLU A 43 0.89 0.87 4.51
C GLU A 43 2.12 0.80 3.60
N ALA A 44 1.92 1.04 2.30
CA ALA A 44 2.97 1.20 1.30
C ALA A 44 2.96 2.63 0.76
N TYR A 45 4.15 3.20 0.56
CA TYR A 45 4.32 4.55 0.06
C TYR A 45 4.30 4.54 -1.47
N ALA A 46 3.37 5.26 -2.10
CA ALA A 46 3.36 5.41 -3.56
C ALA A 46 4.47 6.37 -4.04
N GLU A 47 4.73 7.41 -3.27
CA GLU A 47 5.79 8.38 -3.51
C GLU A 47 6.57 8.62 -2.22
N GLN A 48 7.88 8.83 -2.35
CA GLN A 48 8.75 9.18 -1.23
C GLN A 48 9.02 10.69 -1.23
N ARG A 49 9.19 11.26 -0.02
CA ARG A 49 9.62 12.66 0.19
C ARG A 49 8.83 13.69 -0.64
N THR A 50 7.55 13.43 -0.88
CA THR A 50 6.67 14.28 -1.69
C THR A 50 5.46 14.70 -0.85
N PRO A 51 5.18 16.01 -0.69
CA PRO A 51 3.95 16.49 -0.05
C PRO A 51 2.70 15.94 -0.76
N ALA A 52 1.71 15.51 0.02
CA ALA A 52 0.50 14.84 -0.48
C ALA A 52 0.78 13.58 -1.33
N ALA A 53 1.78 12.81 -0.93
CA ALA A 53 2.01 11.46 -1.45
C ALA A 53 0.82 10.55 -1.10
N TYR A 54 0.49 9.63 -2.01
CA TYR A 54 -0.53 8.63 -1.73
C TYR A 54 0.06 7.46 -0.93
N ARG A 55 -0.76 6.89 -0.05
CA ARG A 55 -0.49 5.64 0.64
C ARG A 55 -1.47 4.57 0.16
N VAL A 56 -0.97 3.34 0.03
CA VAL A 56 -1.77 2.15 -0.27
C VAL A 56 -1.83 1.31 1.00
N PHE A 57 -3.02 1.10 1.53
CA PHE A 57 -3.23 0.27 2.71
C PHE A 57 -3.73 -1.11 2.32
N PHE A 58 -3.11 -2.14 2.88
CA PHE A 58 -3.39 -3.52 2.53
C PHE A 58 -3.15 -4.49 3.69
N TYR A 59 -3.67 -5.70 3.55
CA TYR A 59 -3.33 -6.86 4.39
C TYR A 59 -3.21 -8.11 3.53
N TYR A 60 -2.56 -9.16 4.06
CA TYR A 60 -2.45 -10.45 3.38
C TYR A 60 -3.70 -11.29 3.65
N GLY A 61 -4.29 -11.87 2.61
CA GLY A 61 -5.58 -12.57 2.65
C GLY A 61 -6.66 -11.88 1.80
N PRO A 62 -7.92 -12.37 1.84
CA PRO A 62 -8.41 -13.41 2.75
C PRO A 62 -7.96 -14.83 2.38
N HIS A 63 -7.62 -15.10 1.11
CA HIS A 63 -7.11 -16.42 0.72
C HIS A 63 -5.57 -16.45 0.65
N LYS A 64 -5.03 -17.68 0.68
CA LYS A 64 -3.58 -17.89 0.59
C LYS A 64 -3.04 -17.35 -0.73
N GLY A 65 -2.05 -16.47 -0.66
CA GLY A 65 -1.42 -15.86 -1.83
C GLY A 65 -2.09 -14.56 -2.29
N GLU A 66 -3.11 -14.08 -1.58
CA GLU A 66 -3.78 -12.82 -1.90
C GLU A 66 -3.27 -11.66 -1.05
N ILE A 67 -3.38 -10.46 -1.63
CA ILE A 67 -3.23 -9.19 -0.94
C ILE A 67 -4.52 -8.42 -1.18
N THR A 68 -5.19 -8.03 -0.09
CA THR A 68 -6.36 -7.15 -0.16
C THR A 68 -5.92 -5.72 0.04
N ILE A 69 -6.18 -4.87 -0.96
CA ILE A 69 -6.03 -3.42 -0.84
C ILE A 69 -7.40 -2.84 -0.52
N PHE A 70 -7.52 -2.16 0.62
CA PHE A 70 -8.80 -1.62 1.07
C PHE A 70 -8.85 -0.08 1.01
N ALA A 71 -7.70 0.60 0.93
CA ALA A 71 -7.68 2.05 0.78
C ALA A 71 -6.47 2.54 -0.03
N ILE A 72 -6.72 3.55 -0.87
CA ILE A 72 -5.70 4.34 -1.58
C ILE A 72 -6.06 5.80 -1.34
N THR A 73 -5.31 6.47 -0.47
CA THR A 73 -5.66 7.80 0.02
C THR A 73 -4.42 8.72 0.05
N PRO A 74 -4.56 10.02 -0.22
CA PRO A 74 -3.50 10.98 0.08
C PRO A 74 -3.13 10.89 1.57
N HIS A 75 -1.83 11.03 1.85
CA HIS A 75 -1.38 11.30 3.21
C HIS A 75 -2.02 12.62 3.68
N PRO A 76 -2.53 12.69 4.92
CA PRO A 76 -3.05 13.93 5.51
C PRO A 76 -2.08 15.10 5.41
#